data_AF-A0A3M0GS93-F1
#
_entry.id   AF-A0A3M0GS93-F1
#
_cell.length_a   1.000
_cell.length_b   1.000
_cell.length_c   1.000
_cell.angle_alpha   90.00
_cell.angle_beta   90.00
_cell.angle_gamma   90.00
#
_symmetry.space_group_name_H-M   'P 1'
#
loop_
_entity.id
_entity.type
_entity.pdbx_description
1 polymer ?
#
loop_
_entity_poly.entity_id
_entity_poly.type
_entity_poly.pdbx_seq_one_letter_code
_entity_poly.pdbx_strand_id
1 'polypeptide(L)'
;MSLENARRDAAVTVTRVVTTRLPTRHGTFDMVGYAGLAGAEHVALVWGSHNGFTGEPPLVRVHSECLTGDAFGSYRCDCGEQLDAALGTISRATSGALVYMRGHEGRGIGLLNKLRAYALQDNGRDTVDANTDLGLPIDSRDYRQGADILRDLGIETVRLLTSNPAKQIALEALGITVVGRQRLHVPDRAENTAYLNAKRSRMEHDPVPDPQAWEQLSVGVIPDGELDPLQMELVDRYGPLVQAGERLVIAQLGQSIDGFIASRTGDACFVTGEEDREHLHRLRALVDAVIVGAGTVTADDCQLTVRSVSGAHPVRVVLDPHARIPTDAKLLSDPVAPTLWFVGPDAVVPERVADHVDIHRLESMEAFAPSRVLERLGRQGLKRVLVEGGGVTVSTFLRGGVLDRLFLTTAPMLVGDGIPGIRFDGTDALSGAITAPVRRFLLGNDICSEFTFA
;
A
#
# COMPACT_ATOMS: atom_id res chain seq x y z
N MET A 1 30.00 24.80 -39.66
CA MET A 1 30.17 23.49 -39.01
C MET A 1 28.97 23.29 -38.10
N SER A 2 28.04 22.45 -38.52
CA SER A 2 26.73 22.28 -37.87
C SER A 2 26.86 21.67 -36.47
N LEU A 3 25.93 22.06 -35.60
CA LEU A 3 25.76 21.60 -34.20
C LEU A 3 25.65 20.06 -34.04
N GLU A 4 25.49 19.32 -35.13
CA GLU A 4 25.42 17.84 -35.14
C GLU A 4 26.76 17.15 -34.84
N ASN A 5 27.91 17.79 -35.09
CA ASN A 5 29.22 17.16 -34.85
C ASN A 5 29.70 17.27 -33.39
N ALA A 6 29.06 18.08 -32.54
CA ALA A 6 29.47 18.24 -31.14
C ALA A 6 28.91 17.15 -30.20
N ARG A 7 28.00 16.28 -30.67
CA ARG A 7 27.37 15.23 -29.86
C ARG A 7 28.08 13.86 -29.90
N ARG A 8 29.18 13.72 -30.66
CA ARG A 8 29.80 12.41 -30.95
C ARG A 8 31.12 12.08 -30.23
N ASP A 9 31.72 13.00 -29.47
CA ASP A 9 33.02 12.80 -28.80
C ASP A 9 32.93 12.84 -27.25
N ALA A 10 31.91 12.22 -26.66
CA ALA A 10 32.02 11.83 -25.25
C ALA A 10 32.81 10.50 -25.20
N ALA A 11 34.02 10.53 -24.65
CA ALA A 11 34.85 9.34 -24.47
C ALA A 11 34.05 8.23 -23.75
N VAL A 12 34.02 7.03 -24.33
CA VAL A 12 33.34 5.86 -23.76
C VAL A 12 33.82 5.62 -22.33
N THR A 13 32.91 5.60 -21.36
CA THR A 13 33.24 5.56 -19.93
C THR A 13 33.26 4.15 -19.32
N VAL A 14 32.89 3.13 -20.10
CA VAL A 14 32.80 1.72 -19.68
C VAL A 14 33.25 0.78 -20.79
N THR A 15 33.89 -0.34 -20.45
CA THR A 15 34.30 -1.39 -21.39
C THR A 15 33.68 -2.73 -20.97
N ARG A 16 32.99 -3.43 -21.89
CA ARG A 16 32.52 -4.81 -21.67
C ARG A 16 33.71 -5.76 -21.54
N VAL A 17 33.77 -6.51 -20.45
CA VAL A 17 34.90 -7.42 -20.15
C VAL A 17 34.51 -8.89 -20.33
N VAL A 18 33.32 -9.28 -19.87
CA VAL A 18 32.92 -10.69 -19.81
C VAL A 18 31.41 -10.86 -19.92
N THR A 19 30.98 -12.01 -20.43
CA THR A 19 29.57 -12.45 -20.38
C THR A 19 29.51 -13.89 -19.89
N THR A 20 28.59 -14.19 -18.99
CA THR A 20 28.34 -15.53 -18.44
C THR A 20 26.85 -15.72 -18.13
N ARG A 21 26.42 -16.94 -17.85
CA ARG A 21 25.05 -17.20 -17.39
C ARG A 21 24.98 -17.20 -15.87
N LEU A 22 23.97 -16.55 -15.31
CA LEU A 22 23.70 -16.49 -13.89
C LEU A 22 22.32 -17.08 -13.57
N PRO A 23 22.26 -18.34 -13.12
CA PRO A 23 21.04 -18.90 -12.55
C PRO A 23 20.68 -18.17 -11.25
N THR A 24 19.43 -17.72 -11.13
CA THR A 24 18.89 -17.05 -9.94
C THR A 24 17.53 -17.64 -9.56
N ARG A 25 16.99 -17.23 -8.40
CA ARG A 25 15.60 -17.56 -8.02
C ARG A 25 14.53 -17.05 -9.00
N HIS A 26 14.86 -16.06 -9.82
CA HIS A 26 13.94 -15.44 -10.79
C HIS A 26 14.07 -16.02 -12.19
N GLY A 27 15.00 -16.95 -12.41
CA GLY A 27 15.37 -17.48 -13.72
C GLY A 27 16.87 -17.31 -14.01
N THR A 28 17.29 -17.75 -15.19
CA THR A 28 18.69 -17.63 -15.64
C THR A 28 18.86 -16.38 -16.50
N PHE A 29 19.71 -15.46 -16.06
CA PHE A 29 20.05 -14.24 -16.78
C PHE A 29 21.39 -14.39 -17.50
N ASP A 30 21.58 -13.62 -18.58
CA ASP A 30 22.92 -13.34 -19.09
C ASP A 30 23.53 -12.20 -18.26
N MET A 31 24.62 -12.49 -17.57
CA MET A 31 25.37 -11.54 -16.75
C MET A 31 26.55 -11.00 -17.56
N VAL A 32 26.56 -9.69 -17.76
CA VAL A 32 27.62 -8.97 -18.49
C VAL A 32 28.40 -8.11 -17.50
N GLY A 33 29.71 -8.31 -17.42
CA GLY A 33 30.62 -7.54 -16.57
C GLY A 33 31.29 -6.40 -17.34
N TYR A 34 31.37 -5.22 -16.71
CA TYR A 34 31.94 -4.01 -17.28
C TYR A 34 33.01 -3.42 -16.36
N ALA A 35 34.12 -2.98 -16.95
CA ALA A 35 35.11 -2.14 -16.29
C ALA A 35 34.78 -0.66 -16.57
N GLY A 36 34.56 0.11 -15.52
CA GLY A 36 34.23 1.52 -15.54
C GLY A 36 35.35 2.44 -15.09
N LEU A 37 35.05 3.73 -14.98
CA LEU A 37 35.94 4.76 -14.47
C LEU A 37 36.35 4.49 -13.02
N ALA A 38 37.54 4.97 -12.65
CA ALA A 38 38.10 4.85 -11.30
C ALA A 38 38.13 3.41 -10.75
N GLY A 39 38.22 2.40 -11.62
CA GLY A 39 38.28 0.99 -11.24
C GLY A 39 36.94 0.41 -10.78
N ALA A 40 35.82 1.08 -11.07
CA ALA A 40 34.50 0.53 -10.80
C ALA A 40 34.23 -0.69 -11.69
N GLU A 41 33.61 -1.72 -11.11
CA GLU A 41 33.17 -2.90 -11.86
C GLU A 41 31.65 -2.94 -11.84
N HIS A 42 31.01 -2.77 -12.99
CA HIS A 42 29.55 -2.79 -13.10
C HIS A 42 29.08 -4.12 -13.68
N VAL A 43 27.81 -4.44 -13.44
CA VAL A 43 27.19 -5.65 -13.98
C VAL A 43 25.85 -5.29 -14.62
N ALA A 44 25.56 -5.90 -15.77
CA ALA A 44 24.21 -5.95 -16.30
C ALA A 44 23.67 -7.39 -16.25
N LEU A 45 22.41 -7.55 -15.83
CA LEU A 45 21.66 -8.81 -15.89
C LEU A 45 20.61 -8.68 -16.98
N VAL A 46 20.74 -9.48 -18.03
CA VAL A 46 19.95 -9.37 -19.25
C VAL A 46 19.00 -10.55 -19.37
N TRP A 47 17.76 -10.26 -19.76
CA TRP A 47 16.68 -11.23 -19.94
C TRP A 47 16.10 -11.16 -21.35
N GLY A 48 15.88 -12.33 -21.96
CA GLY A 48 15.14 -12.45 -23.22
C GLY A 48 15.83 -11.88 -24.47
N SER A 49 17.13 -11.52 -24.41
CA SER A 49 17.84 -10.81 -25.49
C SER A 49 18.55 -11.72 -26.51
N HIS A 50 18.10 -12.95 -26.71
CA HIS A 50 18.83 -13.96 -27.49
C HIS A 50 19.09 -13.54 -28.97
N ASN A 51 18.33 -12.56 -29.48
CA ASN A 51 18.52 -11.92 -30.79
C ASN A 51 18.64 -10.37 -30.70
N GLY A 52 19.11 -9.85 -29.57
CA GLY A 52 19.04 -8.43 -29.24
C GLY A 52 17.64 -7.97 -28.82
N PHE A 53 17.50 -6.70 -28.48
CA PHE A 53 16.23 -6.10 -28.10
C PHE A 53 15.45 -5.70 -29.35
N THR A 54 14.59 -6.60 -29.85
CA THR A 54 13.75 -6.37 -31.02
C THR A 54 12.27 -6.37 -30.62
N GLY A 55 11.48 -5.43 -31.16
CA GLY A 55 10.05 -5.30 -30.82
C GLY A 55 9.78 -4.24 -29.75
N GLU A 56 9.05 -4.62 -28.70
CA GLU A 56 8.65 -3.71 -27.63
C GLU A 56 9.88 -3.24 -26.83
N PRO A 57 9.98 -1.95 -26.44
CA PRO A 57 11.09 -1.46 -25.61
C PRO A 57 11.27 -2.30 -24.33
N PRO A 58 12.52 -2.71 -24.01
CA PRO A 58 12.80 -3.57 -22.88
C PRO A 58 12.47 -2.89 -21.55
N LEU A 59 12.11 -3.72 -20.57
CA LEU A 59 11.94 -3.26 -19.20
C LEU A 59 13.31 -3.14 -18.53
N VAL A 60 13.69 -1.92 -18.11
CA VAL A 60 15.05 -1.63 -17.64
C VAL A 60 15.05 -1.09 -16.22
N ARG A 61 15.91 -1.64 -15.37
CA ARG A 61 16.22 -1.09 -14.04
C ARG A 61 17.67 -0.64 -13.98
N VAL A 62 17.92 0.66 -13.77
CA VAL A 62 19.26 1.14 -13.39
C VAL A 62 19.32 1.19 -11.87
N HIS A 63 19.90 0.17 -11.25
CA HIS A 63 19.97 -0.01 -9.80
C HIS A 63 21.24 0.61 -9.23
N SER A 64 21.11 1.38 -8.15
CA SER A 64 22.26 1.93 -7.41
C SER A 64 22.65 0.91 -6.34
N GLU A 65 23.93 0.53 -6.28
CA GLU A 65 24.48 -0.38 -5.28
C GLU A 65 24.08 0.00 -3.85
N CYS A 66 23.61 -1.00 -3.09
CA CYS A 66 23.28 -0.87 -1.68
C CYS A 66 23.57 -2.20 -0.97
N LEU A 67 24.81 -2.41 -0.52
CA LEU A 67 25.27 -3.68 0.06
C LEU A 67 24.36 -4.16 1.21
N THR A 68 24.00 -3.25 2.11
CA THR A 68 23.17 -3.57 3.27
C THR A 68 21.79 -4.08 2.88
N GLY A 69 21.16 -3.49 1.85
CA GLY A 69 19.85 -3.92 1.37
C GLY A 69 19.96 -5.15 0.48
N ASP A 70 20.82 -5.08 -0.53
CA ASP A 70 20.92 -6.03 -1.63
C ASP A 70 21.48 -7.39 -1.19
N ALA A 71 22.46 -7.41 -0.26
CA ALA A 71 23.14 -8.64 0.15
C ALA A 71 22.77 -9.10 1.57
N PHE A 72 22.55 -8.18 2.51
CA PHE A 72 22.27 -8.51 3.91
C PHE A 72 20.79 -8.41 4.30
N GLY A 73 19.90 -8.05 3.37
CA GLY A 73 18.46 -7.99 3.63
C GLY A 73 18.05 -6.92 4.64
N SER A 74 18.79 -5.81 4.73
CA SER A 74 18.49 -4.72 5.66
C SER A 74 17.18 -4.03 5.31
N TYR A 75 16.29 -3.90 6.30
CA TYR A 75 15.06 -3.11 6.20
C TYR A 75 15.23 -1.63 6.49
N ARG A 76 16.46 -1.11 6.73
CA ARG A 76 16.69 0.33 6.90
C ARG A 76 16.47 1.14 5.62
N CYS A 77 16.45 0.47 4.48
CA CYS A 77 16.11 1.04 3.18
C CYS A 77 15.30 0.03 2.36
N ASP A 78 14.67 0.49 1.30
CA ASP A 78 13.90 -0.33 0.36
C ASP A 78 14.77 -0.99 -0.75
N CYS A 79 16.08 -0.75 -0.79
CA CYS A 79 16.92 -1.12 -1.93
C CYS A 79 16.94 -2.63 -2.24
N GLY A 80 17.03 -3.48 -1.22
CA GLY A 80 17.08 -4.94 -1.43
C GLY A 80 15.79 -5.50 -1.99
N GLU A 81 14.66 -5.07 -1.43
CA GLU A 81 13.33 -5.44 -1.91
C GLU A 81 13.07 -4.85 -3.31
N GLN A 82 13.55 -3.63 -3.59
CA GLN A 82 13.49 -3.02 -4.92
C GLN A 82 14.33 -3.80 -5.96
N LEU A 83 15.52 -4.29 -5.59
CA LEU A 83 16.35 -5.13 -6.45
C LEU A 83 15.60 -6.43 -6.78
N ASP A 84 15.04 -7.06 -5.76
CA ASP A 84 14.33 -8.32 -5.92
C ASP A 84 13.08 -8.19 -6.80
N ALA A 85 12.26 -7.18 -6.52
CA ALA A 85 11.06 -6.86 -7.30
C ALA A 85 11.42 -6.52 -8.75
N ALA A 86 12.52 -5.81 -8.98
CA ALA A 86 13.00 -5.50 -10.33
C ALA A 86 13.34 -6.77 -11.11
N LEU A 87 14.15 -7.66 -10.51
CA LEU A 87 14.57 -8.91 -11.15
C LEU A 87 13.38 -9.81 -11.47
N GLY A 88 12.45 -9.98 -10.53
CA GLY A 88 11.23 -10.76 -10.75
C GLY A 88 10.31 -10.14 -11.80
N THR A 89 10.22 -8.81 -11.88
CA THR A 89 9.41 -8.14 -12.91
C THR A 89 10.04 -8.28 -14.29
N ILE A 90 11.37 -8.11 -14.39
CA ILE A 90 12.12 -8.28 -15.64
C ILE A 90 12.00 -9.72 -16.15
N SER A 91 12.09 -10.73 -15.29
CA SER A 91 12.01 -12.13 -15.74
C SER A 91 10.63 -12.56 -16.24
N ARG A 92 9.58 -11.82 -15.91
CA ARG A 92 8.22 -12.03 -16.45
C ARG A 92 7.96 -11.26 -17.75
N ALA A 93 8.83 -10.32 -18.12
CA ALA A 93 8.71 -9.58 -19.37
C ALA A 93 9.28 -10.37 -20.54
N THR A 94 8.92 -9.97 -21.76
CA THR A 94 9.49 -10.53 -23.00
C THR A 94 11.00 -10.30 -23.09
N SER A 95 11.46 -9.09 -22.74
CA SER A 95 12.88 -8.75 -22.66
C SER A 95 13.12 -7.63 -21.64
N GLY A 96 14.32 -7.58 -21.07
CA GLY A 96 14.68 -6.56 -20.11
C GLY A 96 16.12 -6.62 -19.65
N ALA A 97 16.54 -5.61 -18.89
CA ALA A 97 17.88 -5.54 -18.33
C ALA A 97 17.90 -4.84 -16.97
N LEU A 98 18.68 -5.36 -16.03
CA LEU A 98 19.05 -4.65 -14.81
C LEU A 98 20.51 -4.24 -14.90
N VAL A 99 20.80 -2.94 -14.84
CA VAL A 99 22.15 -2.38 -14.75
C VAL A 99 22.44 -2.09 -13.29
N TYR A 100 23.35 -2.85 -12.69
CA TYR A 100 23.79 -2.71 -11.31
C TYR A 100 25.01 -1.79 -11.24
N MET A 101 24.75 -0.54 -10.85
CA MET A 101 25.75 0.53 -10.78
C MET A 101 26.52 0.47 -9.47
N ARG A 102 27.73 -0.09 -9.53
CA ARG A 102 28.69 -0.03 -8.42
C ARG A 102 29.29 1.37 -8.26
N GLY A 103 29.72 1.69 -7.04
CA GLY A 103 30.19 3.04 -6.68
C GLY A 103 29.06 4.03 -6.36
N HIS A 104 27.80 3.61 -6.45
CA HIS A 104 26.63 4.43 -6.06
C HIS A 104 26.23 4.24 -4.58
N GLU A 105 26.96 3.42 -3.83
CA GLU A 105 26.67 3.17 -2.41
C GLU A 105 26.60 4.47 -1.61
N GLY A 106 25.58 4.56 -0.76
CA GLY A 106 25.30 5.77 0.03
C GLY A 106 25.06 7.03 -0.82
N ARG A 107 24.57 6.90 -2.07
CA ARG A 107 24.47 8.02 -3.04
C ARG A 107 25.82 8.55 -3.52
N GLY A 108 26.82 7.66 -3.58
CA GLY A 108 28.17 7.98 -4.04
C GLY A 108 29.12 8.46 -2.95
N ILE A 109 28.70 8.47 -1.68
CA ILE A 109 29.59 8.76 -0.54
C ILE A 109 30.34 7.51 -0.05
N GLY A 110 29.95 6.32 -0.52
CA GLY A 110 30.53 5.03 -0.15
C GLY A 110 29.96 4.41 1.13
N LEU A 111 30.24 3.11 1.30
CA LEU A 111 29.68 2.29 2.39
C LEU A 111 30.03 2.80 3.79
N LEU A 112 31.30 3.14 4.03
CA LEU A 112 31.75 3.54 5.37
C LEU A 112 31.07 4.83 5.85
N ASN A 113 30.89 5.80 4.95
CA ASN A 113 30.21 7.04 5.27
C ASN A 113 28.71 6.84 5.48
N LYS A 114 28.07 5.95 4.70
CA LYS A 114 26.69 5.51 4.97
C LYS A 114 26.54 4.89 6.36
N LEU A 115 27.46 4.00 6.76
CA LEU A 115 27.42 3.38 8.09
C LEU A 115 27.68 4.38 9.22
N ARG A 116 28.54 5.38 9.00
CA ARG A 116 28.71 6.50 9.95
C ARG A 116 27.41 7.29 10.13
N ALA A 117 26.69 7.59 9.03
CA ALA A 117 25.39 8.24 9.10
C ALA A 117 24.36 7.39 9.87
N TYR A 118 24.34 6.07 9.67
CA TYR A 118 23.50 5.15 10.44
C TYR A 118 23.84 5.17 11.94
N ALA A 119 25.13 5.14 12.30
CA ALA A 119 25.55 5.19 13.70
C ALA A 119 25.13 6.50 14.39
N LEU A 120 25.12 7.63 13.67
CA LEU A 120 24.62 8.90 14.21
C LEU A 120 23.10 8.86 14.43
N GLN A 121 22.35 8.26 13.50
CA GLN A 121 20.89 8.09 13.61
C GLN A 121 20.52 7.16 14.78
N ASP A 122 21.26 6.07 14.98
CA ASP A 122 21.04 5.13 16.09
C ASP A 122 21.19 5.78 17.48
N ASN A 123 21.92 6.89 17.55
CA ASN A 123 22.09 7.70 18.76
C ASN A 123 21.04 8.82 18.90
N GLY A 124 19.91 8.72 18.18
CA GLY A 124 18.75 9.60 18.33
C GLY A 124 18.87 10.94 17.60
N ARG A 125 19.80 11.06 16.64
CA ARG A 125 19.97 12.28 15.83
C ARG A 125 19.09 12.26 14.59
N ASP A 126 18.56 13.43 14.21
CA ASP A 126 17.85 13.58 12.94
C ASP A 126 18.79 13.24 11.77
N THR A 127 18.23 12.53 10.80
CA THR A 127 18.83 12.11 9.54
C THR A 127 19.51 13.24 8.75
N VAL A 128 19.06 14.48 8.92
CA VAL A 128 19.58 15.65 8.19
C VAL A 128 20.75 16.30 8.92
N ASP A 129 20.71 16.36 10.25
CA ASP A 129 21.84 16.81 11.06
C ASP A 129 23.00 15.82 10.98
N ALA A 130 22.70 14.51 10.91
CA ALA A 130 23.71 13.47 10.75
C ALA A 130 24.52 13.58 9.44
N ASN A 131 23.89 13.99 8.34
CA ASN A 131 24.58 14.17 7.04
C ASN A 131 25.31 15.52 6.96
N THR A 132 24.72 16.57 7.55
CA THR A 132 25.32 17.91 7.62
C THR A 132 26.60 17.90 8.46
N ASP A 133 26.61 17.18 9.58
CA ASP A 133 27.78 17.01 10.45
C ASP A 133 28.93 16.24 9.82
N LEU A 134 28.64 15.38 8.84
CA LEU A 134 29.65 14.62 8.12
C LEU A 134 30.24 15.40 6.93
N GLY A 135 29.70 16.57 6.58
CA GLY A 135 30.20 17.42 5.49
C GLY A 135 30.08 16.79 4.10
N LEU A 136 29.11 15.89 3.89
CA LEU A 136 28.98 15.09 2.68
C LEU A 136 28.00 15.71 1.67
N PRO A 137 28.23 15.55 0.34
CA PRO A 137 27.28 15.99 -0.67
C PRO A 137 25.97 15.19 -0.57
N ILE A 138 24.84 15.84 -0.85
CA ILE A 138 23.49 15.26 -0.73
C ILE A 138 23.28 14.11 -1.75
N ASP A 139 23.86 14.24 -2.94
CA ASP A 139 23.85 13.20 -3.99
C ASP A 139 25.03 13.44 -4.94
N SER A 140 25.91 12.45 -5.12
CA SER A 140 27.05 12.54 -6.04
C SER A 140 26.98 11.49 -7.16
N ARG A 141 25.81 10.89 -7.39
CA ARG A 141 25.64 9.83 -8.39
C ARG A 141 25.75 10.36 -9.81
N ASP A 142 26.45 9.60 -10.65
CA ASP A 142 26.64 9.88 -12.07
C ASP A 142 26.11 8.70 -12.90
N TYR A 143 25.13 8.98 -13.77
CA TYR A 143 24.48 7.96 -14.59
C TYR A 143 25.12 7.78 -15.97
N ARG A 144 26.19 8.50 -16.32
CA ARG A 144 26.90 8.39 -17.62
C ARG A 144 27.30 6.95 -17.93
N GLN A 145 27.97 6.29 -17.00
CA GLN A 145 28.40 4.89 -17.15
C GLN A 145 27.22 3.93 -17.31
N GLY A 146 26.07 4.23 -16.68
CA GLY A 146 24.85 3.45 -16.84
C GLY A 146 24.24 3.60 -18.24
N ALA A 147 24.22 4.82 -18.78
CA ALA A 147 23.77 5.07 -20.15
C ALA A 147 24.71 4.42 -21.18
N ASP A 148 26.03 4.46 -20.95
CA ASP A 148 26.99 3.79 -21.83
C ASP A 148 26.82 2.26 -21.81
N ILE A 149 26.55 1.65 -20.65
CA ILE A 149 26.21 0.23 -20.54
C ILE A 149 24.94 -0.09 -21.35
N LEU A 150 23.89 0.73 -21.25
CA LEU A 150 22.66 0.51 -22.02
C LEU A 150 22.93 0.58 -23.53
N ARG A 151 23.72 1.55 -24.01
CA ARG A 151 24.08 1.64 -25.43
C ARG A 151 24.91 0.45 -25.90
N ASP A 152 25.86 -0.02 -25.10
CA ASP A 152 26.64 -1.22 -25.41
C ASP A 152 25.77 -2.49 -25.49
N LEU A 153 24.71 -2.56 -24.68
CA LEU A 153 23.69 -3.62 -24.77
C LEU A 153 22.76 -3.47 -25.99
N GLY A 154 22.87 -2.38 -26.77
CA GLY A 154 21.97 -2.07 -27.88
C GLY A 154 20.62 -1.50 -27.43
N ILE A 155 20.55 -0.93 -26.23
CA ILE A 155 19.33 -0.37 -25.63
C ILE A 155 19.40 1.16 -25.70
N GLU A 156 18.64 1.75 -26.62
CA GLU A 156 18.49 3.22 -26.73
C GLU A 156 17.11 3.71 -26.28
N THR A 157 16.13 2.80 -26.22
CA THR A 157 14.75 3.10 -25.80
C THR A 157 14.31 2.12 -24.72
N VAL A 158 13.73 2.61 -23.61
CA VAL A 158 13.42 1.80 -22.42
C VAL A 158 12.05 2.08 -21.84
N ARG A 159 11.47 1.05 -21.22
CA ARG A 159 10.49 1.23 -20.13
C ARG A 159 11.25 1.17 -18.81
N LEU A 160 11.35 2.30 -18.10
CA LEU A 160 12.23 2.46 -16.96
C LEU A 160 11.53 2.10 -15.63
N LEU A 161 12.09 1.14 -14.91
CA LEU A 161 11.70 0.77 -13.55
C LEU A 161 12.29 1.71 -12.51
N THR A 162 11.65 2.85 -12.26
CA THR A 162 12.08 3.81 -11.23
C THR A 162 10.95 4.65 -10.67
N SER A 163 11.05 5.00 -9.40
CA SER A 163 10.24 6.02 -8.73
C SER A 163 10.95 7.38 -8.63
N ASN A 164 12.15 7.53 -9.21
CA ASN A 164 12.93 8.75 -9.14
C ASN A 164 12.94 9.49 -10.49
N PRO A 165 12.23 10.62 -10.66
CA PRO A 165 12.20 11.41 -11.90
C PRO A 165 13.58 11.94 -12.27
N ALA A 166 14.42 12.28 -11.29
CA ALA A 166 15.78 12.72 -11.57
C ALA A 166 16.60 11.65 -12.31
N LYS A 167 16.31 10.36 -12.09
CA LYS A 167 16.95 9.27 -12.83
C LYS A 167 16.48 9.20 -14.28
N GLN A 168 15.19 9.43 -14.54
CA GLN A 168 14.67 9.54 -15.90
C GLN A 168 15.31 10.72 -16.63
N ILE A 169 15.25 11.92 -16.03
CA ILE A 169 15.83 13.15 -16.61
C ILE A 169 17.31 12.96 -16.91
N ALA A 170 18.07 12.36 -15.99
CA ALA A 170 19.49 12.09 -16.18
C ALA A 170 19.75 11.15 -17.37
N LEU A 171 18.96 10.07 -17.53
CA LEU A 171 19.12 9.13 -18.64
C LEU A 171 18.70 9.74 -19.98
N GLU A 172 17.62 10.53 -20.01
CA GLU A 172 17.16 11.26 -21.20
C GLU A 172 18.19 12.29 -21.65
N ALA A 173 18.78 13.04 -20.72
CA ALA A 173 19.88 13.98 -21.00
C ALA A 173 21.13 13.28 -21.56
N LEU A 174 21.29 11.98 -21.30
CA LEU A 174 22.37 11.12 -21.80
C LEU A 174 22.00 10.37 -23.08
N GLY A 175 20.86 10.68 -23.69
CA GLY A 175 20.41 10.15 -24.98
C GLY A 175 19.65 8.83 -24.93
N ILE A 176 19.18 8.40 -23.76
CA ILE A 176 18.32 7.21 -23.63
C ILE A 176 16.85 7.66 -23.64
N THR A 177 16.06 7.16 -24.58
CA THR A 177 14.64 7.48 -24.69
C THR A 177 13.84 6.67 -23.67
N VAL A 178 13.11 7.32 -22.77
CA VAL A 178 12.23 6.66 -21.80
C VAL A 178 10.79 6.75 -22.29
N VAL A 179 10.25 5.66 -22.84
CA VAL A 179 8.86 5.62 -23.39
C VAL A 179 7.80 5.38 -22.32
N GLY A 180 8.22 4.93 -21.14
CA GLY A 180 7.34 4.70 -20.01
C GLY A 180 8.15 4.55 -18.73
N ARG A 181 7.61 5.04 -17.62
CA ARG A 181 8.21 4.89 -16.29
C ARG A 181 7.25 4.09 -15.42
N GLN A 182 7.73 2.98 -14.89
CA GLN A 182 6.97 2.12 -13.99
C GLN A 182 7.62 2.11 -12.61
N ARG A 183 6.82 2.32 -11.57
CA ARG A 183 7.29 2.18 -10.17
C ARG A 183 7.31 0.71 -9.78
N LEU A 184 8.30 0.33 -9.00
CA LEU A 184 8.30 -0.96 -8.31
C LEU A 184 7.66 -0.75 -6.94
N HIS A 185 6.55 -1.45 -6.70
CA HIS A 185 5.89 -1.42 -5.41
C HIS A 185 6.65 -2.34 -4.45
N VAL A 186 7.18 -1.74 -3.40
CA VAL A 186 7.81 -2.42 -2.27
C VAL A 186 7.14 -1.84 -1.03
N PRO A 187 6.59 -2.67 -0.14
CA PRO A 187 5.89 -2.19 1.04
C PRO A 187 6.84 -1.42 1.95
N ASP A 188 6.35 -0.32 2.53
CA ASP A 188 7.05 0.37 3.61
C ASP A 188 7.09 -0.54 4.84
N ARG A 189 8.13 -0.39 5.66
CA ARG A 189 8.30 -1.10 6.93
C ARG A 189 8.58 -0.11 8.04
N ALA A 190 8.24 -0.45 9.28
CA ALA A 190 8.47 0.42 10.43
C ALA A 190 9.93 0.92 10.51
N GLU A 191 10.90 0.09 10.11
CA GLU A 191 12.33 0.40 10.10
C GLU A 191 12.77 1.38 9.02
N ASN A 192 12.01 1.56 7.93
CA ASN A 192 12.35 2.49 6.84
C ASN A 192 11.32 3.59 6.60
N THR A 193 10.15 3.60 7.25
CA THR A 193 9.11 4.62 7.05
C THR A 193 9.67 6.04 7.18
N ALA A 194 10.45 6.32 8.23
CA ALA A 194 11.07 7.63 8.44
C ALA A 194 12.07 7.99 7.31
N TYR A 195 12.89 7.02 6.90
CA TYR A 195 13.85 7.19 5.81
C TYR A 195 13.16 7.44 4.46
N LEU A 196 12.13 6.66 4.15
CA LEU A 196 11.36 6.78 2.91
C LEU A 196 10.55 8.08 2.87
N ASN A 197 9.97 8.50 4.00
CA ASN A 197 9.29 9.80 4.10
C ASN A 197 10.24 10.98 3.93
N ALA A 198 11.44 10.93 4.52
CA ALA A 198 12.48 11.94 4.29
C ALA A 198 12.94 11.97 2.82
N LYS A 199 13.10 10.79 2.20
CA LYS A 199 13.46 10.63 0.78
C LYS A 199 12.38 11.16 -0.16
N ARG A 200 11.09 10.97 0.16
CA ARG A 200 9.94 11.50 -0.58
C ARG A 200 9.83 13.02 -0.46
N SER A 201 9.87 13.54 0.76
CA SER A 201 9.63 14.97 1.02
C SER A 201 10.76 15.89 0.59
N ARG A 202 12.03 15.44 0.63
CA ARG A 202 13.20 16.33 0.45
C ARG A 202 14.00 16.10 -0.84
N MET A 203 13.75 15.03 -1.61
CA MET A 203 14.64 14.63 -2.73
C MET A 203 13.92 14.33 -4.04
N GLU A 204 12.87 15.12 -4.35
CA GLU A 204 12.13 15.10 -5.62
C GLU A 204 11.80 13.68 -6.10
N HIS A 205 11.63 12.73 -5.19
CA HIS A 205 10.96 11.49 -5.50
C HIS A 205 9.51 11.89 -5.59
N ASP A 206 9.08 12.18 -6.82
CA ASP A 206 7.80 11.77 -7.35
C ASP A 206 6.84 11.44 -6.18
N PRO A 207 6.08 12.44 -5.67
CA PRO A 207 5.01 12.14 -4.75
C PRO A 207 4.25 10.97 -5.36
N VAL A 208 3.74 10.03 -4.55
CA VAL A 208 2.76 9.06 -5.07
C VAL A 208 1.80 9.89 -5.91
N PRO A 209 1.69 9.68 -7.24
CA PRO A 209 0.66 10.41 -7.97
C PRO A 209 -0.59 10.04 -7.20
N ASP A 210 -1.25 11.05 -6.63
CA ASP A 210 -2.60 10.84 -6.12
C ASP A 210 -3.31 10.15 -7.27
N PRO A 211 -3.79 8.90 -7.11
CA PRO A 211 -4.28 8.19 -8.26
C PRO A 211 -5.44 9.05 -8.74
N GLN A 212 -5.34 9.66 -9.94
CA GLN A 212 -6.48 10.33 -10.58
C GLN A 212 -7.73 9.44 -10.46
N ALA A 213 -7.53 8.13 -10.49
CA ALA A 213 -8.54 7.12 -10.22
C ALA A 213 -9.13 7.18 -8.81
N TRP A 214 -8.33 7.24 -7.74
CA TRP A 214 -8.85 7.28 -6.37
C TRP A 214 -9.54 8.60 -6.05
N GLU A 215 -8.97 9.74 -6.45
CA GLU A 215 -9.63 11.04 -6.29
C GLU A 215 -11.02 11.03 -6.91
N GLN A 216 -11.14 10.52 -8.14
CA GLN A 216 -12.43 10.38 -8.83
C GLN A 216 -13.36 9.38 -8.13
N LEU A 217 -12.88 8.18 -7.79
CA LEU A 217 -13.68 7.16 -7.09
C LEU A 217 -14.20 7.68 -5.74
N SER A 218 -13.39 8.43 -5.01
CA SER A 218 -13.74 8.99 -3.69
C SER A 218 -14.86 10.03 -3.76
N VAL A 219 -15.07 10.64 -4.92
CA VAL A 219 -16.18 11.57 -5.19
C VAL A 219 -17.29 10.95 -6.05
N GLY A 220 -17.27 9.63 -6.21
CA GLY A 220 -18.34 8.87 -6.88
C GLY A 220 -18.24 8.83 -8.41
N VAL A 221 -17.07 9.12 -8.99
CA VAL A 221 -16.83 9.08 -10.43
C VAL A 221 -16.01 7.84 -10.78
N ILE A 222 -16.46 7.07 -11.78
CA ILE A 222 -15.68 5.97 -12.36
C ILE A 222 -14.72 6.56 -13.40
N PRO A 223 -13.40 6.39 -13.23
CA PRO A 223 -12.41 6.84 -14.20
C PRO A 223 -12.62 6.20 -15.57
N ASP A 224 -12.53 7.02 -16.62
CA ASP A 224 -12.53 6.60 -18.01
C ASP A 224 -11.15 6.84 -18.67
N GLY A 225 -10.89 6.13 -19.78
CA GLY A 225 -9.65 6.29 -20.57
C GLY A 225 -8.55 5.25 -20.29
N GLU A 226 -7.32 5.57 -20.72
CA GLU A 226 -6.15 4.71 -20.49
C GLU A 226 -5.73 4.79 -19.01
N LEU A 227 -5.96 3.71 -18.28
CA LEU A 227 -5.56 3.55 -16.89
C LEU A 227 -4.28 2.73 -16.81
N ASP A 228 -3.36 3.15 -15.94
CA ASP A 228 -2.22 2.30 -15.60
C ASP A 228 -2.68 1.05 -14.79
N PRO A 229 -1.85 0.01 -14.63
CA PRO A 229 -2.27 -1.22 -13.93
C PRO A 229 -2.74 -1.01 -12.49
N LEU A 230 -2.17 -0.03 -11.75
CA LEU A 230 -2.56 0.25 -10.37
C LEU A 230 -3.90 0.98 -10.32
N GLN A 231 -4.10 1.93 -11.22
CA GLN A 231 -5.39 2.61 -11.38
C GLN A 231 -6.48 1.61 -11.80
N MET A 232 -6.17 0.69 -12.70
CA MET A 232 -7.08 -0.38 -13.11
C MET A 232 -7.47 -1.27 -11.93
N GLU A 233 -6.52 -1.62 -11.07
CA GLU A 233 -6.78 -2.41 -9.86
C GLU A 233 -7.71 -1.67 -8.88
N LEU A 234 -7.52 -0.35 -8.71
CA LEU A 234 -8.41 0.48 -7.91
C LEU A 234 -9.83 0.51 -8.50
N VAL A 235 -9.95 0.70 -9.82
CA VAL A 235 -11.24 0.75 -10.51
C VAL A 235 -11.94 -0.61 -10.45
N ASP A 236 -11.23 -1.72 -10.68
CA ASP A 236 -11.81 -3.07 -10.58
C ASP A 236 -12.31 -3.36 -9.16
N ARG A 237 -11.52 -2.99 -8.14
CA ARG A 237 -11.87 -3.25 -6.74
C ARG A 237 -13.04 -2.38 -6.27
N TYR A 238 -12.95 -1.06 -6.45
CA TYR A 238 -13.86 -0.09 -5.82
C TYR A 238 -14.93 0.46 -6.76
N GLY A 239 -14.74 0.38 -8.07
CA GLY A 239 -15.72 0.84 -9.07
C GLY A 239 -17.12 0.23 -8.86
N PRO A 240 -17.25 -1.08 -8.58
CA PRO A 240 -18.56 -1.66 -8.26
C PRO A 240 -19.25 -1.06 -7.03
N LEU A 241 -18.50 -0.56 -6.05
CA LEU A 241 -19.08 0.13 -4.88
C LEU A 241 -19.61 1.52 -5.25
N VAL A 242 -18.87 2.23 -6.10
CA VAL A 242 -19.28 3.53 -6.64
C VAL A 242 -20.52 3.37 -7.53
N GLN A 243 -20.60 2.30 -8.32
CA GLN A 243 -21.73 1.99 -9.20
C GLN A 243 -22.99 1.47 -8.49
N ALA A 244 -22.89 1.00 -7.25
CA ALA A 244 -24.00 0.39 -6.52
C ALA A 244 -25.21 1.33 -6.25
N GLY A 245 -25.09 2.62 -6.56
CA GLY A 245 -26.16 3.60 -6.44
C GLY A 245 -26.24 4.24 -5.04
N GLU A 246 -27.39 4.81 -4.71
CA GLU A 246 -27.55 5.59 -3.47
C GLU A 246 -27.55 4.75 -2.18
N ARG A 247 -27.90 3.47 -2.25
CA ARG A 247 -27.99 2.58 -1.08
C ARG A 247 -26.95 1.49 -1.21
N LEU A 248 -26.16 1.31 -0.16
CA LEU A 248 -25.12 0.29 -0.12
C LEU A 248 -24.81 -0.04 1.34
N VAL A 249 -24.82 -1.32 1.70
CA VAL A 249 -24.42 -1.82 3.02
C VAL A 249 -23.30 -2.82 2.82
N ILE A 250 -22.11 -2.43 3.24
CA ILE A 250 -20.92 -3.27 3.19
C ILE A 250 -20.47 -3.62 4.59
N ALA A 251 -19.82 -4.76 4.76
CA ALA A 251 -19.10 -5.08 5.98
C ALA A 251 -17.64 -5.41 5.68
N GLN A 252 -16.74 -5.11 6.62
CA GLN A 252 -15.35 -5.53 6.55
C GLN A 252 -14.93 -6.19 7.87
N LEU A 253 -14.16 -7.28 7.75
CA LEU A 253 -13.55 -7.96 8.89
C LEU A 253 -12.20 -8.56 8.49
N GLY A 254 -11.15 -8.24 9.26
CA GLY A 254 -9.85 -8.90 9.18
C GLY A 254 -9.75 -10.02 10.21
N GLN A 255 -9.25 -11.20 9.81
CA GLN A 255 -9.06 -12.37 10.69
C GLN A 255 -7.81 -13.16 10.32
N SER A 256 -7.36 -14.04 11.21
CA SER A 256 -6.36 -15.07 10.95
C SER A 256 -6.91 -16.19 10.05
N ILE A 257 -6.03 -17.06 9.50
CA ILE A 257 -6.44 -18.22 8.67
C ILE A 257 -7.39 -19.16 9.43
N ASP A 258 -7.21 -19.30 10.74
CA ASP A 258 -8.07 -20.10 11.62
C ASP A 258 -9.30 -19.35 12.16
N GLY A 259 -9.56 -18.12 11.68
CA GLY A 259 -10.83 -17.42 11.85
C GLY A 259 -10.96 -16.61 13.14
N PHE A 260 -9.86 -16.07 13.66
CA PHE A 260 -9.82 -15.24 14.86
C PHE A 260 -9.42 -13.80 14.55
N ILE A 261 -9.99 -12.85 15.30
CA ILE A 261 -9.79 -11.39 15.10
C ILE A 261 -8.96 -10.75 16.21
N ALA A 262 -8.64 -11.52 17.25
CA ALA A 262 -7.78 -11.12 18.35
C ALA A 262 -7.31 -12.37 19.10
N SER A 263 -6.29 -12.23 19.93
CA SER A 263 -5.92 -13.25 20.92
C SER A 263 -7.03 -13.46 21.97
N ARG A 264 -6.93 -14.52 22.78
CA ARG A 264 -7.88 -14.78 23.88
C ARG A 264 -8.04 -13.62 24.85
N THR A 265 -7.02 -12.79 25.01
CA THR A 265 -7.02 -11.65 25.93
C THR A 265 -7.53 -10.37 25.28
N GLY A 266 -7.95 -10.42 24.01
CA GLY A 266 -8.40 -9.26 23.25
C GLY A 266 -7.27 -8.44 22.64
N ASP A 267 -6.03 -8.93 22.64
CA ASP A 267 -4.95 -8.28 21.89
C ASP A 267 -5.22 -8.47 20.39
N ALA A 268 -5.59 -7.38 19.75
CA ALA A 268 -5.95 -7.30 18.34
C ALA A 268 -4.99 -6.42 17.55
N CYS A 269 -3.76 -6.17 18.07
CA CYS A 269 -2.78 -5.27 17.45
C CYS A 269 -2.45 -5.72 16.01
N PHE A 270 -3.22 -5.18 15.07
CA PHE A 270 -3.15 -5.38 13.63
C PHE A 270 -3.06 -6.85 13.21
N VAL A 271 -4.19 -7.57 13.26
CA VAL A 271 -4.31 -8.92 12.67
C VAL A 271 -3.97 -8.89 11.17
N THR A 272 -4.39 -7.85 10.46
CA THR A 272 -4.13 -7.66 9.03
C THR A 272 -3.04 -6.61 8.78
N GLY A 273 -2.43 -6.70 7.59
CA GLY A 273 -1.33 -5.86 7.12
C GLY A 273 -1.72 -4.42 6.78
N GLU A 274 -0.74 -3.65 6.31
CA GLU A 274 -0.94 -2.23 5.99
C GLU A 274 -1.88 -2.00 4.82
N GLU A 275 -1.81 -2.85 3.80
CA GLU A 275 -2.62 -2.77 2.60
C GLU A 275 -4.10 -3.04 2.90
N ASP A 276 -4.41 -3.90 3.87
CA ASP A 276 -5.79 -4.08 4.36
C ASP A 276 -6.28 -2.89 5.18
N ARG A 277 -5.41 -2.28 5.99
CA ARG A 277 -5.74 -1.05 6.71
C ARG A 277 -6.01 0.11 5.74
N GLU A 278 -5.20 0.23 4.68
CA GLU A 278 -5.44 1.18 3.59
C GLU A 278 -6.74 0.87 2.86
N HIS A 279 -7.01 -0.41 2.56
CA HIS A 279 -8.28 -0.86 1.99
C HIS A 279 -9.48 -0.45 2.85
N LEU A 280 -9.40 -0.64 4.16
CA LEU A 280 -10.44 -0.23 5.11
C LEU A 280 -10.66 1.29 5.11
N HIS A 281 -9.57 2.07 5.05
CA HIS A 281 -9.67 3.53 4.92
C HIS A 281 -10.32 3.95 3.60
N ARG A 282 -10.09 3.22 2.51
CA ARG A 282 -10.82 3.41 1.24
C ARG A 282 -12.30 3.08 1.36
N LEU A 283 -12.67 1.97 2.03
CA LEU A 283 -14.08 1.65 2.26
C LEU A 283 -14.78 2.74 3.07
N ARG A 284 -14.14 3.26 4.13
CA ARG A 284 -14.66 4.37 4.94
C ARG A 284 -14.89 5.65 4.13
N ALA A 285 -14.02 5.94 3.15
CA ALA A 285 -14.15 7.10 2.28
C ALA A 285 -15.31 7.00 1.27
N LEU A 286 -15.83 5.79 1.01
CA LEU A 286 -16.88 5.52 0.01
C LEU A 286 -18.29 5.41 0.61
N VAL A 287 -18.43 5.62 1.92
CA VAL A 287 -19.68 5.47 2.67
C VAL A 287 -20.03 6.73 3.44
N ASP A 288 -21.32 6.89 3.74
CA ASP A 288 -21.84 8.02 4.52
C ASP A 288 -21.64 7.80 6.02
N ALA A 289 -21.70 6.53 6.46
CA ALA A 289 -21.60 6.15 7.86
C ALA A 289 -20.81 4.86 8.06
N VAL A 290 -20.12 4.77 9.20
CA VAL A 290 -19.43 3.56 9.66
C VAL A 290 -20.01 3.12 11.00
N ILE A 291 -20.50 1.90 11.07
CA ILE A 291 -21.08 1.27 12.25
C ILE A 291 -20.01 0.42 12.93
N VAL A 292 -19.90 0.57 14.25
CA VAL A 292 -19.14 -0.31 15.13
C VAL A 292 -19.95 -0.70 16.36
N GLY A 293 -19.66 -1.85 16.96
CA GLY A 293 -20.19 -2.24 18.27
C GLY A 293 -19.34 -1.69 19.42
N ALA A 294 -19.98 -1.43 20.57
CA ALA A 294 -19.30 -0.94 21.78
C ALA A 294 -18.08 -1.78 22.21
N GLY A 295 -18.12 -3.11 22.00
CA GLY A 295 -17.03 -4.00 22.38
C GLY A 295 -15.72 -3.67 21.66
N THR A 296 -15.79 -3.33 20.37
CA THR A 296 -14.63 -2.92 19.58
C THR A 296 -14.11 -1.55 20.04
N VAL A 297 -15.01 -0.62 20.36
CA VAL A 297 -14.61 0.69 20.90
C VAL A 297 -13.84 0.52 22.21
N THR A 298 -14.35 -0.29 23.12
CA THR A 298 -13.70 -0.55 24.42
C THR A 298 -12.35 -1.26 24.27
N ALA A 299 -12.21 -2.14 23.27
CA ALA A 299 -10.97 -2.87 23.02
C ALA A 299 -9.89 -2.01 22.33
N ASP A 300 -10.29 -1.26 21.30
CA ASP A 300 -9.34 -0.66 20.33
C ASP A 300 -9.29 0.87 20.36
N ASP A 301 -10.21 1.53 21.10
CA ASP A 301 -10.35 2.99 21.17
C ASP A 301 -10.25 3.64 19.77
N CYS A 302 -11.09 3.13 18.88
CA CYS A 302 -11.06 3.38 17.45
C CYS A 302 -11.53 4.81 17.09
N GLN A 303 -10.91 5.38 16.05
CA GLN A 303 -11.27 6.72 15.55
C GLN A 303 -12.36 6.69 14.47
N LEU A 304 -12.41 5.60 13.69
CA LEU A 304 -13.35 5.41 12.57
C LEU A 304 -13.28 6.49 11.47
N THR A 305 -12.11 7.10 11.29
CA THR A 305 -11.85 8.15 10.29
C THR A 305 -11.11 7.63 9.05
N VAL A 306 -11.01 8.46 8.02
CA VAL A 306 -10.19 8.23 6.82
C VAL A 306 -8.83 8.91 7.00
N ARG A 307 -7.72 8.16 6.97
CA ARG A 307 -6.38 8.71 7.29
C ARG A 307 -5.29 8.26 6.34
N SER A 308 -5.44 7.08 5.76
CA SER A 308 -4.45 6.51 4.83
C SER A 308 -4.68 6.91 3.37
N VAL A 309 -5.81 7.55 3.06
CA VAL A 309 -6.19 7.97 1.70
C VAL A 309 -6.94 9.29 1.73
N SER A 310 -7.04 9.97 0.60
CA SER A 310 -7.91 11.13 0.39
C SER A 310 -9.40 10.71 0.43
N GLY A 311 -10.26 11.54 1.05
CA GLY A 311 -11.70 11.27 1.14
C GLY A 311 -12.36 11.90 2.36
N ALA A 312 -13.69 12.01 2.33
CA ALA A 312 -14.47 12.52 3.45
C ALA A 312 -14.48 11.50 4.61
N HIS A 313 -14.57 12.00 5.85
CA HIS A 313 -14.80 11.13 7.01
C HIS A 313 -16.29 10.73 7.06
N PRO A 314 -16.60 9.43 7.25
CA PRO A 314 -17.98 9.01 7.45
C PRO A 314 -18.49 9.44 8.82
N VAL A 315 -19.82 9.52 8.97
CA VAL A 315 -20.46 9.63 10.28
C VAL A 315 -20.16 8.36 11.09
N ARG A 316 -19.68 8.55 12.31
CA ARG A 316 -19.30 7.45 13.22
C ARG A 316 -20.55 6.97 13.95
N VAL A 317 -20.92 5.71 13.84
CA VAL A 317 -22.11 5.16 14.48
C VAL A 317 -21.71 4.07 15.46
N VAL A 318 -22.03 4.25 16.74
CA VAL A 318 -21.71 3.28 17.78
C VAL A 318 -22.98 2.62 18.28
N LEU A 319 -23.05 1.30 18.20
CA LEU A 319 -24.11 0.49 18.80
C LEU A 319 -23.68 0.06 20.20
N ASP A 320 -24.29 0.69 21.20
CA ASP A 320 -23.95 0.48 22.61
C ASP A 320 -25.21 0.40 23.49
N PRO A 321 -25.94 -0.73 23.47
CA PRO A 321 -27.21 -0.87 24.17
C PRO A 321 -27.16 -0.57 25.67
N HIS A 322 -25.97 -0.64 26.28
CA HIS A 322 -25.77 -0.48 27.71
C HIS A 322 -24.87 0.72 28.07
N ALA A 323 -24.55 1.61 27.12
CA ALA A 323 -23.68 2.78 27.33
C ALA A 323 -22.33 2.43 28.03
N ARG A 324 -21.64 1.40 27.54
CA ARG A 324 -20.40 0.87 28.12
C ARG A 324 -19.13 1.53 27.59
N ILE A 325 -19.20 2.28 26.49
CA ILE A 325 -17.98 2.91 25.96
C ILE A 325 -17.44 3.96 26.94
N PRO A 326 -16.10 4.06 27.11
CA PRO A 326 -15.50 5.10 27.95
C PRO A 326 -15.86 6.50 27.46
N THR A 327 -16.14 7.43 28.38
CA THR A 327 -16.53 8.82 28.02
C THR A 327 -15.40 9.61 27.36
N ASP A 328 -14.15 9.17 27.54
CA ASP A 328 -12.94 9.72 26.94
C ASP A 328 -12.54 9.02 25.63
N ALA A 329 -13.30 8.00 25.19
CA ALA A 329 -13.06 7.31 23.93
C ALA A 329 -12.93 8.30 22.77
N LYS A 330 -12.00 8.05 21.84
CA LYS A 330 -11.67 9.01 20.77
C LYS A 330 -12.89 9.45 19.97
N LEU A 331 -13.85 8.55 19.74
CA LEU A 331 -15.06 8.87 18.99
C LEU A 331 -16.04 9.82 19.72
N LEU A 332 -15.89 9.99 21.04
CA LEU A 332 -16.68 10.93 21.85
C LEU A 332 -15.92 12.23 22.14
N SER A 333 -14.58 12.19 22.07
CA SER A 333 -13.72 13.33 22.43
C SER A 333 -13.14 14.07 21.21
N ASP A 334 -12.91 13.40 20.09
CA ASP A 334 -12.34 13.98 18.86
C ASP A 334 -13.43 14.53 17.92
N PRO A 335 -13.51 15.85 17.68
CA PRO A 335 -14.55 16.48 16.87
C PRO A 335 -14.35 16.35 15.35
N VAL A 336 -13.35 15.60 14.89
CA VAL A 336 -13.01 15.48 13.46
C VAL A 336 -14.15 14.93 12.59
N ALA A 337 -15.10 14.18 13.15
CA ALA A 337 -16.27 13.66 12.44
C ALA A 337 -17.50 13.62 13.37
N PRO A 338 -18.74 13.74 12.84
CA PRO A 338 -19.94 13.55 13.66
C PRO A 338 -20.02 12.12 14.22
N THR A 339 -20.58 11.98 15.42
CA THR A 339 -20.81 10.68 16.07
C THR A 339 -22.26 10.52 16.46
N LEU A 340 -22.88 9.42 16.02
CA LEU A 340 -24.18 8.97 16.48
C LEU A 340 -23.99 7.82 17.47
N TRP A 341 -24.36 8.03 18.72
CA TRP A 341 -24.24 7.04 19.79
C TRP A 341 -25.61 6.43 20.10
N PHE A 342 -25.83 5.20 19.63
CA PHE A 342 -27.09 4.48 19.80
C PHE A 342 -27.08 3.70 21.12
N VAL A 343 -27.99 4.06 22.03
CA VAL A 343 -28.06 3.50 23.39
C VAL A 343 -29.44 2.92 23.69
N GLY A 344 -29.48 1.92 24.58
CA GLY A 344 -30.74 1.29 24.97
C GLY A 344 -31.64 2.19 25.82
N PRO A 345 -32.91 1.81 26.00
CA PRO A 345 -33.89 2.64 26.70
C PRO A 345 -33.46 2.98 28.13
N ASP A 346 -32.82 2.02 28.82
CA ASP A 346 -32.41 2.14 30.22
C ASP A 346 -30.93 2.51 30.41
N ALA A 347 -30.21 2.80 29.32
CA ALA A 347 -28.79 3.09 29.38
C ALA A 347 -28.50 4.45 30.07
N VAL A 348 -27.59 4.46 31.04
CA VAL A 348 -27.16 5.68 31.72
C VAL A 348 -26.05 6.32 30.89
N VAL A 349 -26.29 7.55 30.42
CA VAL A 349 -25.34 8.32 29.60
C VAL A 349 -24.95 9.62 30.32
N PRO A 350 -23.80 10.23 29.99
CA PRO A 350 -23.42 11.53 30.54
C PRO A 350 -24.49 12.60 30.27
N GLU A 351 -24.70 13.51 31.23
CA GLU A 351 -25.64 14.65 31.07
C GLU A 351 -25.23 15.59 29.93
N ARG A 352 -23.91 15.68 29.68
CA ARG A 352 -23.35 16.50 28.62
C ARG A 352 -22.32 15.70 27.83
N VAL A 353 -22.46 15.72 26.51
CA VAL A 353 -21.49 15.21 25.55
C VAL A 353 -20.96 16.37 24.69
N ALA A 354 -19.92 16.11 23.91
CA ALA A 354 -19.37 17.09 22.98
C ALA A 354 -20.38 17.41 21.86
N ASP A 355 -20.31 18.62 21.30
CA ASP A 355 -21.28 19.12 20.31
C ASP A 355 -21.37 18.30 19.02
N HIS A 356 -20.34 17.50 18.73
CA HIS A 356 -20.29 16.61 17.56
C HIS A 356 -20.88 15.21 17.83
N VAL A 357 -21.38 14.97 19.05
CA VAL A 357 -21.92 13.67 19.50
C VAL A 357 -23.42 13.79 19.73
N ASP A 358 -24.19 13.03 18.95
CA ASP A 358 -25.65 12.90 19.09
C ASP A 358 -26.01 11.55 19.73
N ILE A 359 -26.64 11.59 20.89
CA ILE A 359 -27.12 10.39 21.58
C ILE A 359 -28.50 10.00 21.05
N HIS A 360 -28.60 8.83 20.45
CA HIS A 360 -29.85 8.24 19.98
C HIS A 360 -30.31 7.14 20.94
N ARG A 361 -31.25 7.47 21.83
CA ARG A 361 -31.91 6.48 22.68
C ARG A 361 -32.93 5.69 21.87
N LEU A 362 -32.79 4.37 21.89
CA LEU A 362 -33.72 3.43 21.25
C LEU A 362 -34.79 2.95 22.23
N GLU A 363 -35.97 2.67 21.70
CA GLU A 363 -37.16 2.30 22.45
C GLU A 363 -37.11 0.88 23.03
N SER A 364 -36.29 0.00 22.44
CA SER A 364 -36.16 -1.40 22.85
C SER A 364 -34.88 -2.03 22.32
N MET A 365 -34.58 -3.25 22.76
CA MET A 365 -33.49 -4.04 22.20
C MET A 365 -33.75 -4.47 20.75
N GLU A 366 -35.01 -4.64 20.36
CA GLU A 366 -35.39 -4.99 18.98
C GLU A 366 -35.06 -3.87 17.99
N ALA A 367 -35.04 -2.62 18.45
CA ALA A 367 -34.67 -1.47 17.64
C ALA A 367 -33.19 -1.47 17.21
N PHE A 368 -32.34 -2.29 17.84
CA PHE A 368 -30.95 -2.53 17.40
C PHE A 368 -30.85 -3.53 16.24
N ALA A 369 -31.95 -4.13 15.79
CA ALA A 369 -31.93 -5.01 14.62
C ALA A 369 -31.30 -4.30 13.41
N PRO A 370 -30.43 -4.96 12.62
CA PRO A 370 -29.70 -4.33 11.53
C PRO A 370 -30.57 -3.50 10.57
N SER A 371 -31.72 -4.05 10.16
CA SER A 371 -32.67 -3.37 9.27
C SER A 371 -33.25 -2.08 9.86
N ARG A 372 -33.50 -2.05 11.18
CA ARG A 372 -34.03 -0.87 11.89
C ARG A 372 -32.99 0.22 12.07
N VAL A 373 -31.75 -0.17 12.38
CA VAL A 373 -30.61 0.75 12.45
C VAL A 373 -30.40 1.40 11.08
N LEU A 374 -30.35 0.62 10.01
CA LEU A 374 -30.19 1.11 8.64
C LEU A 374 -31.36 2.00 8.19
N GLU A 375 -32.61 1.65 8.55
CA GLU A 375 -33.79 2.48 8.27
C GLU A 375 -33.65 3.87 8.92
N ARG A 376 -33.17 3.93 10.17
CA ARG A 376 -32.99 5.19 10.91
C ARG A 376 -31.86 6.04 10.33
N LEU A 377 -30.73 5.43 9.97
CA LEU A 377 -29.64 6.11 9.28
C LEU A 377 -30.10 6.65 7.91
N GLY A 378 -30.84 5.85 7.14
CA GLY A 378 -31.36 6.25 5.84
C GLY A 378 -32.31 7.45 5.89
N ARG A 379 -33.09 7.60 6.97
CA ARG A 379 -33.94 8.79 7.22
C ARG A 379 -33.13 10.07 7.44
N GLN A 380 -31.88 9.95 7.89
CA GLN A 380 -30.93 11.06 8.03
C GLN A 380 -30.08 11.28 6.77
N GLY A 381 -30.36 10.55 5.68
CA GLY A 381 -29.59 10.62 4.43
C GLY A 381 -28.35 9.73 4.40
N LEU A 382 -28.04 9.01 5.49
CA LEU A 382 -26.91 8.09 5.59
C LEU A 382 -27.33 6.74 5.01
N LYS A 383 -27.12 6.55 3.70
CA LYS A 383 -27.65 5.41 2.93
C LYS A 383 -26.56 4.41 2.52
N ARG A 384 -25.30 4.85 2.53
CA ARG A 384 -24.11 4.05 2.29
C ARG A 384 -23.44 3.78 3.62
N VAL A 385 -23.40 2.53 4.04
CA VAL A 385 -23.00 2.14 5.40
C VAL A 385 -21.93 1.07 5.35
N LEU A 386 -20.84 1.30 6.09
CA LEU A 386 -19.83 0.28 6.38
C LEU A 386 -20.05 -0.27 7.78
N VAL A 387 -20.16 -1.59 7.93
CA VAL A 387 -20.13 -2.28 9.22
C VAL A 387 -18.72 -2.79 9.44
N GLU A 388 -18.03 -2.22 10.41
CA GLU A 388 -16.65 -2.55 10.74
C GLU A 388 -16.57 -3.05 12.18
N GLY A 389 -15.62 -3.96 12.44
CA GLY A 389 -15.16 -4.21 13.80
C GLY A 389 -16.08 -5.13 14.62
N GLY A 390 -15.44 -6.11 15.25
CA GLY A 390 -16.08 -7.07 16.13
C GLY A 390 -16.83 -8.16 15.37
N GLY A 391 -16.43 -9.42 15.59
CA GLY A 391 -17.08 -10.58 14.97
C GLY A 391 -18.59 -10.63 15.23
N VAL A 392 -19.04 -10.16 16.40
CA VAL A 392 -20.46 -10.10 16.77
C VAL A 392 -21.26 -9.13 15.88
N THR A 393 -20.78 -7.89 15.69
CA THR A 393 -21.49 -6.86 14.92
C THR A 393 -21.62 -7.28 13.47
N VAL A 394 -20.51 -7.67 12.84
CA VAL A 394 -20.49 -8.13 11.44
C VAL A 394 -21.38 -9.36 11.26
N SER A 395 -21.31 -10.33 12.17
CA SER A 395 -22.16 -11.54 12.10
C SER A 395 -23.65 -11.23 12.27
N THR A 396 -23.99 -10.23 13.10
CA THR A 396 -25.38 -9.81 13.30
C THR A 396 -25.96 -9.22 12.01
N PHE A 397 -25.20 -8.36 11.31
CA PHE A 397 -25.63 -7.79 10.03
C PHE A 397 -25.67 -8.83 8.91
N LEU A 398 -24.68 -9.74 8.86
CA LEU A 398 -24.67 -10.86 7.91
C LEU A 398 -25.91 -11.75 8.09
N ARG A 399 -26.20 -12.18 9.32
CA ARG A 399 -27.39 -12.98 9.63
C ARG A 399 -28.69 -12.23 9.40
N GLY A 400 -28.68 -10.91 9.59
CA GLY A 400 -29.82 -10.04 9.30
C GLY A 400 -30.19 -10.00 7.82
N GLY A 401 -29.33 -10.49 6.91
CA GLY A 401 -29.60 -10.50 5.48
C GLY A 401 -29.67 -9.10 4.87
N VAL A 402 -28.93 -8.15 5.46
CA VAL A 402 -28.94 -6.73 5.05
C VAL A 402 -27.64 -6.27 4.40
N LEU A 403 -26.62 -7.14 4.32
CA LEU A 403 -25.35 -6.81 3.67
C LEU A 403 -25.50 -7.00 2.16
N ASP A 404 -25.09 -6.02 1.37
CA ASP A 404 -24.89 -6.17 -0.06
C ASP A 404 -23.53 -6.82 -0.35
N ARG A 405 -22.50 -6.46 0.44
CA ARG A 405 -21.15 -7.02 0.30
C ARG A 405 -20.46 -7.26 1.63
N LEU A 406 -19.60 -8.28 1.67
CA LEU A 406 -18.73 -8.57 2.81
C LEU A 406 -17.29 -8.73 2.32
N PHE A 407 -16.40 -7.89 2.83
CA PHE A 407 -14.95 -7.96 2.65
C PHE A 407 -14.34 -8.71 3.84
N LEU A 408 -14.05 -10.00 3.66
CA LEU A 408 -13.41 -10.83 4.66
C LEU A 408 -11.92 -10.99 4.33
N THR A 409 -11.07 -10.29 5.06
CA THR A 409 -9.62 -10.36 4.88
C THR A 409 -9.02 -11.41 5.80
N THR A 410 -8.21 -12.30 5.23
CA THR A 410 -7.51 -13.37 5.94
C THR A 410 -6.02 -13.13 5.91
N ALA A 411 -5.43 -12.90 7.08
CA ALA A 411 -3.99 -12.76 7.27
C ALA A 411 -3.31 -14.13 7.41
N PRO A 412 -2.08 -14.33 6.90
CA PRO A 412 -1.38 -15.61 6.92
C PRO A 412 -0.77 -15.94 8.29
N MET A 413 -1.62 -15.96 9.32
CA MET A 413 -1.27 -16.27 10.71
C MET A 413 -2.27 -17.26 11.32
N LEU A 414 -1.86 -17.92 12.40
CA LEU A 414 -2.67 -18.83 13.21
C LEU A 414 -2.68 -18.33 14.65
N VAL A 415 -3.87 -18.21 15.25
CA VAL A 415 -4.05 -17.72 16.63
C VAL A 415 -4.32 -18.87 17.60
N GLY A 416 -5.01 -19.92 17.16
CA GLY A 416 -5.35 -21.12 17.93
C GLY A 416 -6.61 -20.96 18.78
N ASP A 417 -6.54 -20.13 19.82
CA ASP A 417 -7.64 -19.90 20.77
C ASP A 417 -7.82 -18.39 20.98
N GLY A 418 -8.51 -17.75 20.04
CA GLY A 418 -8.69 -16.29 19.99
C GLY A 418 -10.14 -15.86 20.13
N ILE A 419 -10.37 -14.54 20.02
CA ILE A 419 -11.73 -14.02 19.81
C ILE A 419 -12.14 -14.37 18.37
N PRO A 420 -13.23 -15.12 18.16
CA PRO A 420 -13.59 -15.56 16.82
C PRO A 420 -14.10 -14.39 15.97
N GLY A 421 -13.86 -14.49 14.65
CA GLY A 421 -14.41 -13.59 13.66
C GLY A 421 -15.88 -13.86 13.40
N ILE A 422 -16.23 -14.24 12.17
CA ILE A 422 -17.63 -14.47 11.81
C ILE A 422 -18.18 -15.73 12.52
N ARG A 423 -19.23 -15.54 13.32
CA ARG A 423 -19.95 -16.58 14.07
C ARG A 423 -21.44 -16.27 14.13
N PHE A 424 -22.25 -17.22 13.69
CA PHE A 424 -23.71 -17.19 13.78
C PHE A 424 -24.23 -18.62 13.85
N ASP A 425 -25.47 -18.79 14.32
CA ASP A 425 -26.10 -20.11 14.32
C ASP A 425 -26.36 -20.53 12.86
N GLY A 426 -25.69 -21.61 12.45
CA GLY A 426 -25.85 -22.20 11.13
C GLY A 426 -27.00 -23.19 11.06
N THR A 427 -27.03 -23.94 9.97
CA THR A 427 -27.93 -25.09 9.80
C THR A 427 -27.14 -26.39 10.00
N ASP A 428 -27.85 -27.48 10.34
CA ASP A 428 -27.21 -28.80 10.52
C ASP A 428 -26.64 -29.40 9.22
N ALA A 429 -27.01 -28.83 8.06
CA ALA A 429 -26.61 -29.31 6.74
C ALA A 429 -25.80 -28.24 6.00
N LEU A 430 -24.66 -28.64 5.41
CA LEU A 430 -23.82 -27.73 4.61
C LEU A 430 -24.56 -27.07 3.44
N SER A 431 -25.61 -27.71 2.91
CA SER A 431 -26.46 -27.12 1.87
C SER A 431 -27.23 -25.88 2.34
N GLY A 432 -27.40 -25.69 3.65
CA GLY A 432 -27.97 -24.48 4.24
C GLY A 432 -26.91 -23.49 4.72
N ALA A 433 -25.64 -23.65 4.32
CA ALA A 433 -24.62 -22.63 4.55
C ALA A 433 -24.89 -21.40 3.68
N ILE A 434 -24.59 -20.21 4.22
CA ILE A 434 -24.65 -18.97 3.45
C ILE A 434 -23.55 -19.00 2.39
N THR A 435 -23.92 -18.87 1.13
CA THR A 435 -22.99 -18.79 -0.01
C THR A 435 -23.34 -17.59 -0.87
N ALA A 436 -22.33 -17.03 -1.54
CA ALA A 436 -22.45 -15.89 -2.43
C ALA A 436 -21.33 -15.93 -3.48
N PRO A 437 -21.49 -15.29 -4.65
CA PRO A 437 -20.38 -15.03 -5.55
C PRO A 437 -19.21 -14.32 -4.83
N VAL A 438 -17.98 -14.75 -5.11
CA VAL A 438 -16.77 -14.25 -4.45
C VAL A 438 -15.76 -13.72 -5.46
N ARG A 439 -15.26 -12.49 -5.23
CA ARG A 439 -14.02 -11.97 -5.81
C ARG A 439 -12.90 -12.05 -4.78
N ARG A 440 -11.64 -12.13 -5.24
CA ARG A 440 -10.48 -12.20 -4.35
C ARG A 440 -9.42 -11.19 -4.75
N PHE A 441 -8.86 -10.53 -3.75
CA PHE A 441 -7.79 -9.56 -3.90
C PHE A 441 -6.63 -9.92 -2.98
N LEU A 442 -5.41 -9.62 -3.41
CA LEU A 442 -4.26 -9.61 -2.52
C LEU A 442 -4.10 -8.22 -1.94
N LEU A 443 -3.90 -8.13 -0.63
CA LEU A 443 -3.60 -6.92 0.11
C LEU A 443 -2.30 -7.16 0.87
N GLY A 444 -1.17 -6.88 0.21
CA GLY A 444 0.14 -7.30 0.69
C GLY A 444 0.22 -8.83 0.75
N ASN A 445 0.38 -9.37 1.97
CA ASN A 445 0.37 -10.81 2.21
C ASN A 445 -1.02 -11.38 2.57
N ASP A 446 -2.03 -10.51 2.74
CA ASP A 446 -3.37 -10.91 3.13
C ASP A 446 -4.23 -11.22 1.89
N ILE A 447 -5.22 -12.08 2.07
CA ILE A 447 -6.20 -12.40 1.04
C ILE A 447 -7.55 -11.83 1.45
N CYS A 448 -8.04 -10.85 0.70
CA CYS A 448 -9.40 -10.32 0.87
C CYS A 448 -10.37 -11.09 -0.03
N SER A 449 -11.38 -11.72 0.56
CA SER A 449 -12.50 -12.34 -0.15
C SER A 449 -13.73 -11.44 -0.05
N GLU A 450 -14.18 -10.93 -1.18
CA GLU A 450 -15.39 -10.11 -1.29
C GLU A 450 -16.58 -10.98 -1.70
N PHE A 451 -17.52 -11.17 -0.80
CA PHE A 451 -18.80 -11.82 -1.05
C PHE A 451 -19.81 -10.77 -1.53
N THR A 452 -20.58 -11.09 -2.57
CA THR A 452 -21.68 -10.23 -3.06
C THR A 452 -23.02 -10.92 -2.81
N PHE A 453 -23.85 -10.34 -1.96
CA PHE A 453 -25.20 -10.83 -1.66
C PHE A 453 -26.23 -10.14 -2.55
N ALA A 454 -27.40 -10.77 -2.71
CA ALA A 454 -28.43 -10.39 -3.67
C ALA A 454 -29.59 -9.61 -3.03
#